data_AF-A0A7W1HCE6-F1
#
_entry.id   AF-A0A7W1HCE6-F1
#
_cell.length_a   1.000
_cell.length_b   1.000
_cell.length_c   1.000
_cell.angle_alpha   90.00
_cell.angle_beta   90.00
_cell.angle_gamma   90.00
#
_symmetry.space_group_name_H-M   'P 1'
#
loop_
_entity.id
_entity.type
_entity.pdbx_description
1 polymer ?
#
loop_
_entity_poly.entity_id
_entity_poly.type
_entity_poly.pdbx_seq_one_letter_code
_entity_poly.pdbx_strand_id
1 'polypeptide(L)'
;MKSFEDSIEQMLWPAKRLGERVYKMASGREHLGIIDVTTEESSLRLPRGYLPRFLRPELGVLSRWIPWLFTAEGIEISPIPKGTPIGLISNLDLERRRALLPVLLRLKHALKDVAAKKGKVDAVKVYEEGGLVDEMLKVNKCPDFVVNRGHYFGTEYFKEEPGLGDADKRALVAFLKTM
;
A
#
# COMPACT_ATOMS: atom_id res chain seq x y z
N MET A 1 -2.04 -19.63 22.32
CA MET A 1 -0.63 -20.06 22.23
C MET A 1 -0.09 -20.09 20.81
N LYS A 2 -0.67 -20.85 19.85
CA LYS A 2 -0.11 -20.97 18.48
C LYS A 2 0.13 -19.63 17.76
N SER A 3 -0.82 -18.69 17.83
CA SER A 3 -0.66 -17.36 17.22
C SER A 3 0.46 -16.53 17.86
N PHE A 4 0.67 -16.66 19.18
CA PHE A 4 1.80 -16.02 19.86
C PHE A 4 3.13 -16.61 19.39
N GLU A 5 3.24 -17.95 19.35
CA GLU A 5 4.45 -18.64 18.90
C GLU A 5 4.84 -18.26 17.47
N ASP A 6 3.87 -18.27 16.56
CA ASP A 6 4.10 -17.88 15.18
C ASP A 6 4.52 -16.40 15.06
N SER A 7 3.83 -15.50 15.77
CA SER A 7 4.14 -14.06 15.72
C SER A 7 5.51 -13.74 16.31
N ILE A 8 5.86 -14.31 17.47
CA ILE A 8 7.15 -14.05 18.13
C ILE A 8 8.30 -14.69 17.37
N GLU A 9 8.08 -15.84 16.73
CA GLU A 9 9.07 -16.47 15.86
C GLU A 9 9.33 -15.62 14.62
N GLN A 10 8.28 -15.13 13.95
CA GLN A 10 8.43 -14.22 12.79
C GLN A 10 9.03 -12.86 13.17
N MET A 11 8.84 -12.41 14.42
CA MET A 11 9.43 -11.18 14.93
C MET A 11 10.94 -11.34 15.17
N LEU A 12 11.36 -12.40 15.85
CA LEU A 12 12.76 -12.65 16.22
C LEU A 12 13.58 -13.30 15.09
N TRP A 13 12.92 -13.94 14.13
CA TRP A 13 13.52 -14.50 12.91
C TRP A 13 12.81 -13.96 11.66
N PRO A 14 13.16 -12.74 11.19
CA PRO A 14 12.53 -12.13 10.03
C PRO A 14 12.59 -12.99 8.76
N ALA A 15 13.59 -13.86 8.62
CA ALA A 15 13.73 -14.81 7.51
C ALA A 15 12.60 -15.87 7.47
N LYS A 16 11.88 -16.10 8.58
CA LYS A 16 10.75 -17.03 8.64
C LYS A 16 9.41 -16.38 8.30
N ARG A 17 9.39 -15.08 8.02
CA ARG A 17 8.16 -14.38 7.62
C ARG A 17 7.66 -14.91 6.29
N LEU A 18 6.33 -14.98 6.17
CA LEU A 18 5.67 -15.29 4.92
C LEU A 18 5.93 -14.19 3.88
N GLY A 19 6.05 -14.58 2.62
CA GLY A 19 6.18 -13.63 1.52
C GLY A 19 6.86 -14.24 0.31
N GLU A 20 6.53 -13.70 -0.85
CA GLU A 20 7.10 -14.12 -2.14
C GLU A 20 8.09 -13.08 -2.68
N ARG A 21 8.10 -11.88 -2.08
CA ARG A 21 8.88 -10.75 -2.55
C ARG A 21 10.02 -10.48 -1.58
N VAL A 22 11.20 -10.26 -2.14
CA VAL A 22 12.42 -9.94 -1.39
C VAL A 22 12.58 -8.42 -1.34
N TYR A 23 12.81 -7.89 -0.14
CA TYR A 23 13.01 -6.45 0.09
C TYR A 23 14.33 -6.18 0.77
N LYS A 24 15.03 -5.17 0.27
CA LYS A 24 16.27 -4.69 0.88
C LYS A 24 15.97 -3.65 1.96
N MET A 25 16.48 -3.91 3.15
CA MET A 25 16.33 -3.05 4.31
C MET A 25 17.37 -1.93 4.30
N ALA A 26 17.12 -0.89 5.12
CA ALA A 26 18.13 0.13 5.40
C ALA A 26 19.42 -0.47 5.98
N SER A 27 19.35 -1.63 6.65
CA SER A 27 20.50 -2.41 7.12
C SER A 27 21.31 -3.08 6.01
N GLY A 28 20.85 -3.01 4.76
CA GLY A 28 21.47 -3.68 3.61
C GLY A 28 21.10 -5.15 3.48
N ARG A 29 20.49 -5.74 4.51
CA ARG A 29 19.99 -7.12 4.52
C ARG A 29 18.67 -7.24 3.77
N GLU A 30 18.38 -8.44 3.32
CA GLU A 30 17.14 -8.77 2.63
C GLU A 30 16.21 -9.59 3.53
N HIS A 31 14.90 -9.41 3.37
CA HIS A 31 13.90 -10.29 3.97
C HIS A 31 12.68 -10.46 3.04
N LEU A 32 11.92 -11.52 3.28
CA LEU A 32 10.66 -11.77 2.59
C LEU A 32 9.54 -10.88 3.15
N GLY A 33 8.67 -10.42 2.28
CA GLY A 33 7.49 -9.67 2.67
C GLY A 33 6.33 -9.83 1.71
N ILE A 34 5.18 -9.31 2.15
CA ILE A 34 3.91 -9.33 1.43
C ILE A 34 3.51 -7.89 1.10
N ILE A 35 3.01 -7.67 -0.10
CA ILE A 35 2.26 -6.48 -0.45
C ILE A 35 0.84 -6.94 -0.77
N ASP A 36 -0.14 -6.32 -0.12
CA ASP A 36 -1.53 -6.55 -0.47
C ASP A 36 -1.81 -5.93 -1.84
N VAL A 37 -2.27 -6.77 -2.76
CA VAL A 37 -2.65 -6.39 -4.13
C VAL A 37 -4.10 -6.77 -4.39
N THR A 38 -4.75 -6.07 -5.33
CA THR A 38 -6.06 -6.48 -5.82
C THR A 38 -6.01 -7.88 -6.42
N THR A 39 -6.90 -8.77 -5.98
CA THR A 39 -6.97 -10.16 -6.47
C THR A 39 -7.69 -10.26 -7.81
N GLU A 40 -8.55 -9.29 -8.11
CA GLU A 40 -9.38 -9.17 -9.32
C GLU A 40 -9.54 -7.70 -9.73
N GLU A 41 -10.13 -7.46 -10.90
CA GLU A 41 -10.53 -6.11 -11.29
C GLU A 41 -11.57 -5.57 -10.28
N SER A 42 -11.27 -4.41 -9.70
CA SER A 42 -11.99 -3.85 -8.57
C SER A 42 -12.40 -2.41 -8.84
N SER A 43 -13.30 -1.87 -8.03
CA SER A 43 -13.69 -0.45 -8.07
C SER A 43 -13.75 0.13 -6.67
N LEU A 44 -13.34 1.40 -6.54
CA LEU A 44 -13.45 2.16 -5.30
C LEU A 44 -14.48 3.28 -5.49
N ARG A 45 -15.55 3.23 -4.69
CA ARG A 45 -16.60 4.25 -4.66
C ARG A 45 -16.53 4.98 -3.32
N LEU A 46 -16.37 6.30 -3.37
CA LEU A 46 -16.33 7.19 -2.23
C LEU A 46 -17.59 8.07 -2.26
N PRO A 47 -18.61 7.77 -1.43
CA PRO A 47 -19.80 8.60 -1.35
C PRO A 47 -19.49 10.03 -0.89
N ARG A 48 -20.32 10.99 -1.30
CA ARG A 48 -20.20 12.42 -0.98
C ARG A 48 -20.00 12.72 0.50
N GLY A 49 -20.61 11.92 1.38
CA GLY A 49 -20.48 12.04 2.83
C GLY A 49 -19.07 11.78 3.37
N TYR A 50 -18.28 10.95 2.68
CA TYR A 50 -16.90 10.61 3.04
C TYR A 50 -15.87 11.51 2.36
N LEU A 51 -16.29 12.28 1.36
CA LEU A 51 -15.38 13.21 0.71
C LEU A 51 -14.99 14.34 1.67
N PRO A 52 -13.74 14.80 1.64
CA PRO A 52 -13.32 15.99 2.36
C PRO A 52 -14.23 17.19 2.08
N ARG A 53 -14.44 18.05 3.09
CA ARG A 53 -15.38 19.19 2.99
C ARG A 53 -15.15 20.09 1.79
N PHE A 54 -13.91 20.23 1.31
CA PHE A 54 -13.58 21.07 0.16
C PHE A 54 -14.06 20.51 -1.18
N LEU A 55 -14.31 19.20 -1.29
CA LEU A 55 -14.83 18.60 -2.52
C LEU A 55 -16.37 18.57 -2.53
N ARG A 56 -17.04 18.70 -1.38
CA ARG A 56 -18.52 18.55 -1.28
C ARG A 56 -19.36 19.60 -2.00
N PRO A 57 -19.01 20.91 -1.97
CA PRO A 57 -19.81 21.96 -2.61
C PRO A 57 -19.67 21.94 -4.13
N GLU A 58 -18.45 21.68 -4.60
CA GLU A 58 -18.12 21.77 -6.03
C GLU A 58 -18.41 20.49 -6.80
N LEU A 59 -18.78 19.39 -6.13
CA LEU A 59 -19.13 18.12 -6.80
C LEU A 59 -20.10 18.27 -7.96
N GLY A 60 -21.12 19.14 -7.86
CA GLY A 60 -22.07 19.36 -8.96
C GLY A 60 -21.46 20.08 -10.17
N VAL A 61 -20.48 20.96 -9.94
CA VAL A 61 -19.72 21.61 -11.00
C VAL A 61 -18.69 20.63 -11.55
N LEU A 62 -17.88 20.02 -10.69
CA LEU A 62 -16.88 19.01 -11.06
C LEU A 62 -17.49 17.80 -11.77
N SER A 63 -18.70 17.35 -11.42
CA SER A 63 -19.40 16.29 -12.15
C SER A 63 -19.85 16.72 -13.53
N ARG A 64 -20.02 18.02 -13.79
CA ARG A 64 -20.36 18.55 -15.12
C ARG A 64 -19.13 18.69 -16.01
N TRP A 65 -18.00 19.09 -15.43
CA TRP A 65 -16.72 19.24 -16.14
C TRP A 65 -15.94 17.91 -16.25
N ILE A 66 -16.12 17.01 -15.28
CA ILE A 66 -15.39 15.75 -15.11
C ILE A 66 -16.38 14.62 -14.68
N PRO A 67 -17.44 14.35 -15.47
CA PRO A 67 -18.51 13.38 -15.14
C PRO A 67 -18.05 11.93 -14.97
N TRP A 68 -16.83 11.63 -15.43
CA TRP A 68 -16.24 10.29 -15.45
C TRP A 68 -15.46 9.93 -14.16
N LEU A 69 -15.17 10.92 -13.30
CA LEU A 69 -14.53 10.74 -12.00
C LEU A 69 -15.43 11.19 -10.85
N PHE A 70 -16.13 12.31 -11.03
CA PHE A 70 -17.07 12.86 -10.06
C PHE A 70 -18.50 12.55 -10.52
N THR A 71 -19.23 11.82 -9.69
CA THR A 71 -20.67 11.61 -9.84
C THR A 71 -21.42 12.56 -8.90
N ALA A 72 -22.73 12.74 -9.10
CA ALA A 72 -23.56 13.48 -8.15
C ALA A 72 -23.51 12.86 -6.73
N GLU A 73 -23.21 11.55 -6.65
CA GLU A 73 -23.17 10.77 -5.42
C GLU A 73 -21.78 10.70 -4.78
N GLY A 74 -20.69 11.05 -5.49
CA GLY A 74 -19.33 10.98 -4.95
C GLY A 74 -18.20 10.87 -5.98
N ILE A 75 -17.16 10.10 -5.65
CA ILE A 75 -16.03 9.79 -6.54
C ILE A 75 -16.01 8.30 -6.84
N GLU A 76 -15.76 7.93 -8.09
CA GLU A 76 -15.56 6.54 -8.51
C GLU A 76 -14.22 6.34 -9.21
N ILE A 77 -13.34 5.56 -8.59
CA ILE A 77 -12.07 5.11 -9.17
C ILE A 77 -12.29 3.70 -9.70
N SER A 78 -12.39 3.60 -11.01
CA SER A 78 -12.73 2.37 -11.74
C SER A 78 -12.26 2.47 -13.20
N PRO A 79 -11.82 1.35 -13.81
CA PRO A 79 -11.54 0.05 -13.17
C PRO A 79 -10.14 0.00 -12.56
N ILE A 80 -9.98 -0.60 -11.38
CA ILE A 80 -8.68 -0.88 -10.74
C ILE A 80 -8.28 -2.31 -11.13
N PRO A 81 -7.23 -2.51 -11.92
CA PRO A 81 -6.88 -3.84 -12.42
C PRO A 81 -6.37 -4.77 -11.32
N LYS A 82 -6.45 -6.08 -11.58
CA LYS A 82 -5.81 -7.13 -10.76
C LYS A 82 -4.30 -6.87 -10.62
N GLY A 83 -3.76 -7.12 -9.44
CA GLY A 83 -2.35 -6.96 -9.11
C GLY A 83 -1.94 -5.54 -8.70
N THR A 84 -2.88 -4.59 -8.63
CA THR A 84 -2.60 -3.22 -8.19
C THR A 84 -2.34 -3.21 -6.67
N PRO A 85 -1.22 -2.65 -6.17
CA PRO A 85 -0.99 -2.53 -4.73
C PRO A 85 -2.07 -1.69 -4.06
N ILE A 86 -2.72 -2.24 -3.03
CA ILE A 86 -3.83 -1.57 -2.34
C ILE A 86 -3.34 -0.28 -1.65
N GLY A 87 -2.14 -0.33 -1.04
CA GLY A 87 -1.49 0.81 -0.40
C GLY A 87 -1.20 1.99 -1.33
N LEU A 88 -1.07 1.74 -2.63
CA LEU A 88 -0.78 2.78 -3.62
C LEU A 88 -1.95 3.77 -3.76
N ILE A 89 -3.18 3.29 -3.62
CA ILE A 89 -4.41 4.11 -3.70
C ILE A 89 -4.90 4.51 -2.30
N SER A 90 -4.91 3.57 -1.35
CA SER A 90 -5.48 3.80 -0.01
C SER A 90 -4.69 4.78 0.85
N ASN A 91 -3.36 4.87 0.66
CA ASN A 91 -2.50 5.76 1.43
C ASN A 91 -2.29 7.14 0.77
N LEU A 92 -3.04 7.49 -0.27
CA LEU A 92 -2.96 8.80 -0.91
C LEU A 92 -3.28 9.94 0.09
N ASP A 93 -2.44 10.96 0.10
CA ASP A 93 -2.55 12.09 1.02
C ASP A 93 -3.60 13.10 0.55
N LEU A 94 -4.82 12.95 1.10
CA LEU A 94 -5.95 13.85 0.83
C LEU A 94 -5.74 15.29 1.36
N GLU A 95 -4.76 15.53 2.25
CA GLU A 95 -4.45 16.87 2.76
C GLU A 95 -3.60 17.66 1.77
N ARG A 96 -2.80 16.99 0.93
CA ARG A 96 -1.94 17.62 -0.09
C ARG A 96 -2.69 17.91 -1.39
N ARG A 97 -3.84 18.57 -1.25
CA ARG A 97 -4.85 18.81 -2.30
C ARG A 97 -4.27 19.25 -3.65
N ARG A 98 -3.37 20.25 -3.64
CA ARG A 98 -2.78 20.83 -4.87
C ARG A 98 -1.87 19.84 -5.59
N ALA A 99 -1.15 19.00 -4.85
CA ALA A 99 -0.28 17.97 -5.43
C ALA A 99 -1.08 16.72 -5.82
N LEU A 100 -2.14 16.40 -5.08
CA LEU A 100 -2.95 15.19 -5.30
C LEU A 100 -3.83 15.29 -6.56
N LEU A 101 -4.44 16.45 -6.82
CA LEU A 101 -5.37 16.62 -7.94
C LEU A 101 -4.80 16.20 -9.31
N PRO A 102 -3.59 16.67 -9.73
CA PRO A 102 -3.02 16.23 -11.01
C PRO A 102 -2.73 14.72 -11.04
N VAL A 103 -2.28 14.14 -9.92
CA VAL A 103 -2.02 12.69 -9.81
C VAL A 103 -3.31 11.88 -9.97
N LEU A 104 -4.40 12.30 -9.33
CA LEU A 104 -5.70 11.64 -9.48
C LEU A 104 -6.22 11.71 -10.93
N LEU A 105 -6.04 12.86 -11.60
CA LEU A 105 -6.40 13.00 -13.00
C LEU A 105 -5.59 12.05 -13.88
N ARG A 106 -4.27 11.99 -13.71
CA ARG A 106 -3.41 11.07 -14.48
C ARG A 106 -3.72 9.61 -14.19
N LEU A 107 -3.93 9.26 -12.92
CA LEU A 107 -4.34 7.92 -12.51
C LEU A 107 -5.61 7.51 -13.24
N LYS A 108 -6.65 8.35 -13.23
CA LYS A 108 -7.91 8.00 -13.89
C LYS A 108 -7.74 7.86 -15.42
N HIS A 109 -6.89 8.67 -16.07
CA HIS A 109 -6.56 8.48 -17.49
C HIS A 109 -5.88 7.13 -17.73
N ALA A 110 -4.87 6.78 -16.92
CA ALA A 110 -4.20 5.47 -16.99
C ALA A 110 -5.20 4.31 -16.82
N LEU A 111 -6.10 4.38 -15.84
CA LEU A 111 -7.13 3.34 -15.65
C LEU A 111 -8.06 3.22 -16.85
N LYS A 112 -8.42 4.34 -17.49
CA LYS A 112 -9.23 4.35 -18.72
C LYS A 112 -8.49 3.69 -19.89
N ASP A 113 -7.19 3.94 -20.03
CA ASP A 113 -6.39 3.31 -21.07
C ASP A 113 -6.26 1.80 -20.85
N VAL A 114 -6.13 1.35 -19.60
CA VAL A 114 -6.19 -0.09 -19.26
C VAL A 114 -7.57 -0.67 -19.63
N ALA A 115 -8.65 0.01 -19.24
CA ALA A 115 -10.03 -0.41 -19.51
C ALA A 115 -10.32 -0.51 -21.02
N ALA A 116 -9.91 0.50 -21.79
CA ALA A 116 -10.09 0.54 -23.24
C ALA A 116 -9.37 -0.61 -23.94
N LYS A 117 -8.26 -1.07 -23.36
CA LYS A 117 -7.49 -2.22 -23.88
C LYS A 117 -8.03 -3.57 -23.40
N LYS A 118 -9.19 -3.62 -22.70
CA LYS A 118 -9.93 -4.84 -22.28
C LYS A 118 -9.04 -5.88 -21.59
N GLY A 119 -8.18 -5.46 -20.68
CA GLY A 119 -7.29 -6.38 -19.94
C GLY A 119 -6.14 -6.96 -20.75
N LYS A 120 -5.89 -6.48 -21.98
CA LYS A 120 -4.72 -6.88 -22.80
C LYS A 120 -3.41 -6.23 -22.34
N VAL A 121 -3.44 -5.36 -21.35
CA VAL A 121 -2.27 -4.61 -20.89
C VAL A 121 -2.07 -4.83 -19.40
N ASP A 122 -0.82 -5.05 -19.04
CA ASP A 122 -0.36 -5.11 -17.67
C ASP A 122 -0.54 -3.74 -17.01
N ALA A 123 -1.43 -3.67 -16.03
CA ALA A 123 -1.74 -2.45 -15.32
C ALA A 123 -0.52 -1.84 -14.63
N VAL A 124 0.39 -2.69 -14.14
CA VAL A 124 1.65 -2.25 -13.53
C VAL A 124 2.45 -1.45 -14.54
N LYS A 125 2.56 -1.93 -15.78
CA LYS A 125 3.23 -1.20 -16.87
C LYS A 125 2.55 0.12 -17.19
N VAL A 126 1.22 0.19 -17.17
CA VAL A 126 0.53 1.46 -17.43
C VAL A 126 0.83 2.51 -16.35
N TYR A 127 0.98 2.10 -15.10
CA TYR A 127 1.42 3.02 -14.05
C TYR A 127 2.90 3.41 -14.20
N GLU A 128 3.75 2.49 -14.64
CA GLU A 128 5.20 2.70 -14.76
C GLU A 128 5.60 3.56 -15.98
N GLU A 129 5.02 3.31 -17.16
CA GLU A 129 5.42 3.90 -18.45
C GLU A 129 5.29 5.44 -18.51
N GLY A 130 4.56 6.05 -17.56
CA GLY A 130 4.40 7.49 -17.46
C GLY A 130 5.02 8.14 -16.21
N GLY A 131 5.74 7.40 -15.36
CA GLY A 131 6.19 7.90 -14.05
C GLY A 131 5.05 8.19 -13.08
N LEU A 132 3.86 7.65 -13.33
CA LEU A 132 2.69 7.85 -12.49
C LEU A 132 2.89 7.17 -11.12
N VAL A 133 3.57 6.02 -11.06
CA VAL A 133 3.94 5.39 -9.78
C VAL A 133 4.74 6.36 -8.91
N ASP A 134 5.76 7.01 -9.45
CA ASP A 134 6.59 7.96 -8.68
C ASP A 134 5.79 9.16 -8.18
N GLU A 135 4.86 9.67 -8.99
CA GLU A 135 3.97 10.74 -8.59
C GLU A 135 3.00 10.31 -7.49
N MET A 136 2.44 9.10 -7.59
CA MET A 136 1.59 8.51 -6.56
C MET A 136 2.36 8.30 -5.26
N LEU A 137 3.60 7.82 -5.32
CA LEU A 137 4.48 7.67 -4.15
C LEU A 137 4.79 9.03 -3.50
N LYS A 138 5.04 10.08 -4.30
CA LYS A 138 5.28 11.44 -3.78
C LYS A 138 4.11 12.03 -3.02
N VAL A 139 2.88 11.65 -3.36
CA VAL A 139 1.65 12.09 -2.67
C VAL A 139 1.11 11.03 -1.71
N ASN A 140 1.88 9.99 -1.40
CA ASN A 140 1.48 8.95 -0.47
C ASN A 140 1.91 9.31 0.97
N LYS A 141 1.01 9.16 1.95
CA LYS A 141 1.33 9.39 3.37
C LYS A 141 2.25 8.31 3.95
N CYS A 142 2.15 7.09 3.43
CA CYS A 142 2.92 5.93 3.88
C CYS A 142 3.37 5.11 2.66
N PRO A 143 4.49 5.51 2.02
CA PRO A 143 5.04 4.80 0.86
C PRO A 143 5.77 3.50 1.24
N ASP A 144 5.33 2.85 2.33
CA ASP A 144 5.72 1.50 2.71
C ASP A 144 4.50 0.59 2.52
N PHE A 145 4.61 -0.34 1.56
CA PHE A 145 3.53 -1.26 1.22
C PHE A 145 3.75 -2.67 1.77
N VAL A 146 4.86 -2.91 2.48
CA VAL A 146 5.18 -4.23 3.02
C VAL A 146 4.40 -4.44 4.32
N VAL A 147 3.32 -5.21 4.25
CA VAL A 147 2.34 -5.31 5.36
C VAL A 147 2.89 -6.04 6.58
N ASN A 148 3.85 -6.95 6.39
CA ASN A 148 4.47 -7.74 7.45
C ASN A 148 5.93 -7.34 7.73
N ARG A 149 6.29 -6.08 7.48
CA ARG A 149 7.63 -5.55 7.76
C ARG A 149 7.99 -5.60 9.25
N GLY A 150 7.02 -5.39 10.13
CA GLY A 150 7.17 -5.54 11.59
C GLY A 150 8.32 -4.73 12.20
N HIS A 151 8.70 -5.09 13.43
CA HIS A 151 9.88 -4.53 14.12
C HIS A 151 11.09 -5.49 14.01
N TYR A 152 12.29 -4.98 14.30
CA TYR A 152 13.55 -5.74 14.18
C TYR A 152 14.29 -5.92 15.50
N PHE A 153 13.70 -5.52 16.62
CA PHE A 153 14.27 -5.66 17.97
C PHE A 153 14.77 -7.08 18.23
N GLY A 154 15.98 -7.18 18.80
CA GLY A 154 16.61 -8.48 19.09
C GLY A 154 17.01 -9.28 17.85
N THR A 155 16.92 -8.71 16.65
CA THR A 155 17.36 -9.33 15.40
C THR A 155 18.60 -8.64 14.85
N GLU A 156 19.31 -9.36 13.99
CA GLU A 156 20.48 -8.85 13.27
C GLU A 156 20.17 -7.75 12.22
N TYR A 157 18.87 -7.44 12.02
CA TYR A 157 18.42 -6.37 11.14
C TYR A 157 18.34 -5.01 11.85
N PHE A 158 18.39 -5.02 13.19
CA PHE A 158 18.41 -3.81 13.99
C PHE A 158 19.82 -3.20 14.01
N LYS A 159 19.94 -1.91 13.70
CA LYS A 159 21.24 -1.25 13.55
C LYS A 159 21.81 -0.72 14.86
N GLU A 160 20.94 -0.43 15.83
CA GLU A 160 21.31 0.32 17.03
C GLU A 160 21.94 -0.61 18.08
N GLU A 161 21.60 -1.89 18.07
CA GLU A 161 22.08 -2.88 19.03
C GLU A 161 22.43 -4.21 18.31
N PRO A 162 23.40 -4.98 18.84
CA PRO A 162 23.69 -6.30 18.32
C PRO A 162 22.45 -7.21 18.47
N GLY A 163 22.17 -7.99 17.43
CA GLY A 163 21.09 -8.97 17.45
C GLY A 163 21.32 -10.06 18.50
N LEU A 164 20.25 -10.55 19.11
CA LEU A 164 20.30 -11.64 20.08
C LEU A 164 20.73 -12.95 19.40
N GLY A 165 21.46 -13.77 20.13
CA GLY A 165 21.72 -15.16 19.73
C GLY A 165 20.43 -15.99 19.74
N ASP A 166 20.46 -17.10 19.01
CA ASP A 166 19.31 -18.01 18.90
C ASP A 166 18.87 -18.61 20.25
N ALA A 167 19.81 -18.79 21.18
CA ALA A 167 19.52 -19.23 22.55
C ALA A 167 18.79 -18.15 23.34
N ASP A 168 19.28 -16.91 23.29
CA ASP A 168 18.68 -15.76 23.99
C ASP A 168 17.29 -15.44 23.45
N LYS A 169 17.09 -15.53 22.13
CA LYS A 169 15.76 -15.41 21.51
C LYS A 169 14.78 -16.43 22.07
N ARG A 170 15.19 -17.70 22.17
CA ARG A 170 14.33 -18.76 22.75
C ARG A 170 14.08 -18.53 24.24
N ALA A 171 15.08 -18.07 24.99
CA ALA A 171 14.93 -17.72 26.40
C ALA A 171 13.95 -16.55 26.58
N LEU A 172 14.05 -15.51 25.75
CA LEU A 172 13.10 -14.39 25.71
C LEU A 172 11.68 -14.88 25.44
N VAL A 173 11.49 -15.76 24.45
CA VAL A 173 10.17 -16.36 24.17
C VAL A 173 9.64 -17.11 25.38
N ALA A 174 10.47 -17.92 26.05
CA ALA A 174 10.06 -18.66 27.25
C ALA A 174 9.66 -17.72 28.40
N PHE A 175 10.42 -16.65 28.62
CA PHE A 175 10.11 -15.63 29.61
C PHE A 175 8.80 -14.90 29.30
N LEU A 176 8.57 -14.49 28.05
CA LEU A 176 7.33 -13.82 27.64
C LEU A 176 6.10 -14.71 27.79
N LYS A 177 6.26 -16.04 27.76
CA LYS A 177 5.17 -17.00 28.01
C LYS A 177 4.78 -17.11 29.49
N THR A 178 5.55 -16.55 30.42
CA THR A 178 5.21 -16.56 31.86
C THR A 178 4.48 -15.30 32.32
N MET A 179 4.25 -14.34 31.42
CA MET A 179 3.44 -13.13 31.65
C MET A 179 2.01 -13.36 31.18
#